data_AF-A0A5N9ADH3-F1
#
_entry.id   AF-A0A5N9ADH3-F1
#
_cell.length_a   1.000
_cell.length_b   1.000
_cell.length_c   1.000
_cell.angle_alpha   90.00
_cell.angle_beta   90.00
_cell.angle_gamma   90.00
#
_symmetry.space_group_name_H-M   'P 1'
#
loop_
_entity.id
_entity.type
_entity.pdbx_description
1 polymer ?
#
loop_
_entity_poly.entity_id
_entity_poly.type
_entity_poly.pdbx_seq_one_letter_code
_entity_poly.pdbx_strand_id
1 'polypeptide(L)' 'MVTRGFFGKKENNDRVPPGQYIENRFPVLSAEPTPKIELENWNLTIFKNDEELAKIDWKFLENLE' A
#
# COMPACT_ATOMS: atom_id res chain seq x y z
N MET A 1 7.13 31.99 -1.30
CA MET A 1 5.66 31.97 -1.31
C MET A 1 5.24 30.60 -0.78
N VAL A 2 4.66 30.52 0.41
CA VAL A 2 4.16 29.26 1.01
C VAL A 2 2.65 29.27 0.87
N THR A 3 2.06 28.20 0.33
CA THR A 3 0.61 28.04 0.17
C THR A 3 -0.06 27.99 1.54
N ARG A 4 -1.18 28.70 1.71
CA ARG A 4 -1.94 28.71 3.00
C ARG A 4 -2.34 27.29 3.38
N GLY A 5 -1.98 26.85 4.58
CA GLY A 5 -2.24 25.49 5.08
C GLY A 5 -1.13 24.47 4.78
N PHE A 6 -0.12 24.84 4.00
CA PHE A 6 1.02 23.97 3.70
C PHE A 6 2.18 24.30 4.65
N PHE A 7 2.07 23.81 5.89
CA PHE A 7 3.15 23.90 6.86
C PHE A 7 3.94 22.58 6.81
N GLY A 8 5.24 22.65 6.48
CA GLY A 8 6.11 21.47 6.55
C GLY A 8 6.13 20.91 7.98
N LYS A 9 6.06 19.57 8.12
CA LYS A 9 6.29 18.92 9.40
C LYS A 9 7.71 19.24 9.86
N LYS A 10 7.87 19.86 11.02
CA LYS A 10 9.19 20.11 11.60
C LYS A 10 9.61 18.90 12.45
N GLU A 11 10.51 18.09 11.92
CA GLU A 11 11.37 17.25 12.75
C GLU A 11 12.82 17.74 12.56
N ASN A 12 13.42 18.27 13.64
CA ASN A 12 14.83 18.67 13.62
C ASN A 12 15.68 17.41 13.79
N ASN A 13 16.19 16.90 12.68
CA ASN A 13 17.24 15.89 12.66
C ASN A 13 18.38 16.42 11.78
N ASP A 14 19.59 16.49 12.34
CA ASP A 14 20.77 17.07 11.68
C ASP A 14 21.17 16.33 10.39
N ARG A 15 20.64 15.11 10.16
CA ARG A 15 20.85 14.33 8.93
C ARG A 15 19.80 14.58 7.85
N VAL A 16 18.76 15.36 8.13
CA VAL A 16 17.66 15.63 7.19
C VAL A 16 17.91 16.97 6.51
N PRO A 17 17.99 17.02 5.17
CA PRO A 17 18.19 18.26 4.43
C PRO A 17 17.11 19.32 4.73
N PRO A 18 17.44 20.62 4.63
CA PRO A 18 16.48 21.70 4.82
C PRO A 18 15.22 21.54 3.96
N GLY A 19 14.05 21.68 4.57
CA GLY A 19 12.74 21.56 3.89
C GLY A 19 12.21 20.13 3.75
N GLN A 20 12.94 19.13 4.26
CA GLN A 20 12.49 17.73 4.34
C GLN A 20 12.17 17.32 5.78
N TYR A 21 11.50 16.19 5.93
CA TYR A 21 11.16 15.58 7.22
C TYR A 21 11.13 14.05 7.08
N ILE A 22 11.31 13.31 8.18
CA ILE A 22 11.21 11.85 8.18
C ILE A 22 9.74 11.45 8.22
N GLU A 23 9.25 10.77 7.18
CA GLU A 23 7.92 10.16 7.21
C GLU A 23 8.04 8.71 7.70
N ASN A 24 7.59 8.48 8.93
CA ASN A 24 7.58 7.14 9.54
C ASN A 24 6.41 6.27 9.07
N ARG A 25 5.51 6.81 8.24
CA ARG A 25 4.29 6.13 7.78
C ARG A 25 4.34 5.92 6.28
N PHE A 26 3.79 4.79 5.85
CA PHE A 26 3.60 4.55 4.42
C PHE A 26 2.45 5.43 3.90
N PRO A 27 2.63 6.17 2.79
CA PRO A 27 1.52 6.92 2.19
C PRO A 27 0.47 5.93 1.69
N VAL A 28 -0.77 6.10 2.16
CA VAL A 28 -1.91 5.29 1.71
C VAL A 28 -2.84 6.19 0.91
N LEU A 29 -3.20 5.74 -0.29
CA LEU A 29 -4.26 6.32 -1.10
C LEU A 29 -5.33 5.25 -1.32
N SER A 30 -6.54 5.49 -0.82
CA SER A 30 -7.67 4.58 -0.98
C SER A 30 -8.77 5.27 -1.77
N ALA A 31 -9.28 4.60 -2.80
CA ALA A 31 -10.48 5.05 -3.50
C ALA A 31 -11.76 4.74 -2.70
N GLU A 32 -11.72 3.69 -1.88
CA GLU A 32 -12.86 3.13 -1.15
C GLU A 32 -12.44 2.63 0.25
N PRO A 33 -13.40 2.28 1.14
CA PRO A 33 -13.07 1.65 2.41
C PRO A 33 -12.28 0.35 2.23
N THR A 34 -11.27 0.13 3.07
CA THR A 34 -10.47 -1.10 3.04
C THR A 34 -11.36 -2.33 3.28
N PRO A 35 -11.41 -3.30 2.35
CA PRO A 35 -12.23 -4.49 2.52
C PRO A 35 -11.71 -5.38 3.65
N LYS A 36 -12.62 -6.06 4.35
CA LYS A 36 -12.30 -7.09 5.33
C LYS A 36 -12.48 -8.46 4.68
N ILE A 37 -11.40 -9.21 4.53
CA ILE A 37 -11.38 -10.50 3.86
C ILE A 37 -10.73 -11.52 4.80
N GLU A 38 -11.40 -12.66 5.02
CA GLU A 38 -10.85 -13.81 5.75
C GLU A 38 -9.91 -14.59 4.83
N LEU A 39 -8.69 -14.88 5.29
CA LEU A 39 -7.66 -15.52 4.46
C LEU A 39 -8.05 -16.94 4.02
N GLU A 40 -8.87 -17.62 4.83
CA GLU A 40 -9.41 -18.95 4.52
C GLU A 40 -10.32 -18.94 3.27
N ASN A 41 -10.93 -17.80 2.98
CA ASN A 41 -11.85 -17.60 1.85
C ASN A 41 -11.18 -16.87 0.68
N TRP A 42 -9.95 -16.37 0.87
CA TRP A 42 -9.24 -15.56 -0.12
C TRP A 42 -8.76 -16.41 -1.30
N ASN A 43 -8.94 -15.88 -2.52
CA ASN A 43 -8.44 -16.48 -3.75
C ASN A 43 -8.02 -15.38 -4.74
N LEU A 44 -6.92 -15.61 -5.47
CA LEU A 44 -6.52 -14.87 -6.66
C LEU A 44 -6.79 -15.72 -7.90
N THR A 45 -7.68 -15.27 -8.76
CA THR A 45 -7.95 -15.94 -10.03
C THR A 45 -7.34 -15.15 -11.18
N ILE A 46 -6.59 -15.84 -12.05
CA ILE A 46 -5.97 -15.26 -13.24
C ILE A 46 -6.80 -15.69 -14.45
N PHE A 47 -7.32 -14.70 -15.16
CA PHE A 47 -8.07 -14.92 -16.40
C PHE A 47 -7.28 -14.45 -17.61
N LYS A 48 -7.46 -15.14 -18.73
CA LYS A 48 -7.07 -14.66 -20.06
C LYS A 48 -8.30 -14.66 -20.94
N ASN A 49 -8.78 -13.45 -21.26
CA ASN A 49 -10.13 -13.27 -21.80
C ASN A 49 -11.15 -13.92 -20.83
N ASP A 50 -11.99 -14.83 -21.32
CA ASP A 50 -13.00 -15.54 -20.52
C ASP A 50 -12.52 -16.91 -19.99
N GLU A 51 -11.24 -17.23 -20.18
CA GLU A 51 -10.65 -18.50 -19.73
C GLU A 51 -9.93 -18.32 -18.39
N GLU A 52 -10.29 -19.13 -17.39
CA GLU A 52 -9.57 -19.22 -16.12
C GLU A 52 -8.24 -19.98 -16.32
N LEU A 53 -7.12 -19.30 -16.14
CA LEU A 53 -5.79 -19.90 -16.27
C LEU A 53 -5.31 -20.52 -14.95
N ALA A 54 -5.64 -19.89 -13.83
CA ALA A 54 -5.21 -20.34 -12.52
C ALA A 54 -6.10 -19.75 -11.42
N LYS A 55 -6.21 -20.51 -10.33
CA LYS A 55 -6.77 -20.05 -9.06
C LYS A 55 -5.81 -20.39 -7.95
N ILE A 56 -5.39 -19.36 -7.23
CA ILE A 56 -4.36 -19.41 -6.20
C ILE A 56 -5.02 -19.06 -4.87
N ASP A 57 -4.98 -20.00 -3.92
CA ASP A 57 -5.38 -19.73 -2.55
C ASP A 57 -4.24 -19.05 -1.77
N TRP A 58 -4.54 -18.60 -0.55
CA TRP A 58 -3.57 -17.89 0.26
C TRP A 58 -2.35 -18.75 0.61
N LYS A 59 -2.57 -20.04 0.91
CA LYS A 59 -1.50 -20.95 1.32
C LYS A 59 -0.51 -21.20 0.18
N PHE A 60 -1.01 -21.35 -1.04
CA PHE A 60 -0.16 -21.50 -2.21
C PHE A 60 0.68 -20.23 -2.44
N LEU A 61 0.08 -19.04 -2.33
CA LEU A 61 0.78 -17.77 -2.54
C LEU A 61 1.90 -17.55 -1.51
N GLU A 62 1.67 -17.87 -0.25
CA GLU A 62 2.65 -17.69 0.83
C GLU A 62 3.90 -18.58 0.65
N ASN A 63 3.76 -19.69 -0.07
CA ASN A 63 4.83 -20.67 -0.30
C ASN A 63 5.41 -20.60 -1.72
N LEU A 64 5.30 -19.45 -2.39
CA LEU A 64 5.91 -19.24 -3.71
C LEU A 64 7.43 -19.07 -3.55
N GLU A 65 8.21 -20.01 -4.11
CA GLU A 65 9.68 -19.89 -4.27
C GLU A 65 10.06 -19.30 -5.63
#